data_AF-A0A381SBL6-F1
#
_entry.id   AF-A0A381SBL6-F1
#
_cell.length_a   1.000
_cell.length_b   1.000
_cell.length_c   1.000
_cell.angle_alpha   90.00
_cell.angle_beta   90.00
_cell.angle_gamma   90.00
#
_symmetry.space_group_name_H-M   'P 1'
#
loop_
_entity.id
_entity.type
_entity.pdbx_description
1 polymer ?
#
loop_
_entity_poly.entity_id
_entity_poly.type
_entity_poly.pdbx_seq_one_letter_code
_entity_poly.pdbx_strand_id
1 'polypeptide(L)' 'DNMSIENIKKAVHIIDGRACTEVSGSITIDQLSMLSKINIDYVSIGALTHSSKASDISMNFH' A
#
# COMPACT_ATOMS: atom_id res chain seq x y z
N ASP A 1 -5.75 -9.52 1.51
CA ASP A 1 -4.56 -9.76 2.34
C ASP A 1 -3.54 -10.60 1.58
N ASN A 2 -2.29 -10.13 1.47
CA ASN A 2 -1.14 -10.78 0.79
C ASN A 2 -1.45 -11.43 -0.57
N MET A 3 -2.40 -10.85 -1.32
CA MET A 3 -2.79 -11.34 -2.62
C MET A 3 -1.79 -10.89 -3.69
N SER A 4 -1.59 -11.72 -4.71
CA SER A 4 -0.84 -11.32 -5.89
C SER A 4 -1.56 -10.16 -6.62
N ILE A 5 -0.79 -9.32 -7.31
CA ILE A 5 -1.33 -8.17 -8.07
C ILE A 5 -2.42 -8.61 -9.06
N GLU A 6 -2.26 -9.80 -9.66
CA GLU A 6 -3.23 -10.34 -10.61
C GLU A 6 -4.57 -10.69 -9.95
N ASN A 7 -4.51 -11.26 -8.73
CA ASN A 7 -5.71 -11.55 -7.95
C ASN A 7 -6.40 -10.27 -7.46
N ILE A 8 -5.63 -9.25 -7.09
CA ILE A 8 -6.16 -7.93 -6.72
C ILE A 8 -6.90 -7.30 -7.90
N LYS A 9 -6.33 -7.34 -9.11
CA LYS A 9 -7.02 -6.86 -10.32
C LYS A 9 -8.34 -7.59 -10.57
N LYS A 10 -8.34 -8.92 -10.44
CA LYS A 10 -9.55 -9.74 -10.59
C LYS A 10 -10.58 -9.38 -9.52
N ALA A 11 -10.16 -9.22 -8.26
CA ALA A 11 -11.03 -8.85 -7.16
C ALA A 11 -11.66 -7.47 -7.36
N VAL A 12 -10.87 -6.46 -7.73
CA VAL A 12 -11.37 -5.11 -8.03
C VAL A 12 -12.36 -5.13 -9.20
N HIS A 13 -12.08 -5.92 -10.24
CA HIS A 13 -13.00 -6.09 -11.36
C HIS A 13 -14.30 -6.79 -10.96
N ILE A 14 -14.26 -7.80 -10.10
CA ILE A 14 -15.46 -8.49 -9.58
C ILE A 14 -16.29 -7.55 -8.71
N ILE A 15 -15.63 -6.71 -7.91
CA ILE A 15 -16.29 -5.75 -7.02
C ILE A 15 -17.00 -4.67 -7.83
N ASP A 16 -16.42 -4.23 -8.94
CA ASP A 16 -17.03 -3.30 -9.89
C ASP A 16 -17.58 -2.03 -9.22
N GLY A 17 -16.80 -1.48 -8.27
CA GLY A 17 -17.17 -0.28 -7.50
C GLY A 17 -18.33 -0.47 -6.51
N ARG A 18 -18.82 -1.69 -6.32
CA ARG A 18 -19.95 -1.98 -5.41
C ARG A 18 -19.55 -2.06 -3.94
N ALA A 19 -18.25 -2.15 -3.65
CA ALA A 19 -17.70 -2.19 -2.30
C ALA A 19 -16.34 -1.50 -2.27
N CYS A 20 -16.00 -0.92 -1.11
CA CYS A 20 -14.66 -0.38 -0.90
C CYS A 20 -13.64 -1.52 -0.82
N THR A 21 -12.50 -1.30 -1.47
CA THR A 21 -11.40 -2.25 -1.59
C THR A 21 -10.22 -1.79 -0.76
N GLU A 22 -9.76 -2.67 0.12
CA GLU A 22 -8.53 -2.47 0.88
C GLU A 22 -7.53 -3.57 0.55
N VAL A 23 -6.30 -3.18 0.21
CA VAL A 23 -5.17 -4.09 0.06
C VAL A 23 -4.23 -3.94 1.25
N SER A 24 -4.19 -4.99 2.06
CA SER A 24 -3.32 -5.12 3.23
C SER A 24 -2.22 -6.18 3.00
N GLY A 25 -1.02 -5.92 3.54
CA GLY A 25 0.07 -6.89 3.55
C GLY A 25 1.48 -6.29 3.58
N SER A 26 2.48 -7.13 3.32
CA SER A 26 3.90 -6.75 3.20
C SER A 26 4.19 -6.13 1.84
N ILE A 27 3.61 -4.96 1.57
CA ILE A 27 3.69 -4.27 0.27
C ILE A 27 5.03 -3.54 0.15
N THR A 28 5.74 -3.76 -0.96
CA THR A 28 6.96 -3.02 -1.32
C THR A 28 6.65 -1.76 -2.15
N ILE A 29 7.60 -0.82 -2.23
CA ILE A 29 7.44 0.42 -3.02
C ILE A 29 7.14 0.11 -4.50
N ASP A 30 7.79 -0.90 -5.08
CA ASP A 30 7.55 -1.31 -6.47
C ASP A 30 6.14 -1.85 -6.68
N GLN A 31 5.63 -2.61 -5.70
CA GLN A 31 4.25 -3.08 -5.70
C GLN A 31 3.28 -1.90 -5.55
N LEU A 32 3.62 -0.89 -4.75
CA LEU A 32 2.80 0.32 -4.59
C LEU A 32 2.56 1.04 -5.92
N SER A 33 3.58 1.18 -6.77
CA SER A 33 3.47 1.78 -8.11
C SER A 33 2.57 0.99 -9.06
N MET A 34 2.53 -0.34 -8.90
CA MET A 34 1.60 -1.19 -9.65
C MET A 34 0.18 -1.13 -9.09
N LEU A 35 0.04 -1.09 -7.77
CA LEU A 35 -1.25 -0.97 -7.08
C LEU A 35 -1.93 0.37 -7.36
N SER A 36 -1.17 1.46 -7.49
CA SER A 36 -1.73 2.78 -7.83
C SER A 36 -2.35 2.86 -9.22
N LYS A 37 -2.06 1.89 -10.10
CA LYS A 37 -2.70 1.75 -11.42
C LYS A 37 -4.01 0.97 -11.37
N ILE A 38 -4.32 0.37 -10.24
CA ILE A 38 -5.54 -0.39 -9.99
C ILE A 38 -6.46 0.52 -9.18
N ASN A 39 -7.75 0.49 -9.48
CA ASN A 39 -8.75 1.35 -8.84
C ASN A 39 -9.10 0.79 -7.45
N ILE A 40 -8.18 0.95 -6.50
CA ILE A 40 -8.28 0.47 -5.12
C ILE A 40 -8.50 1.67 -4.19
N ASP A 41 -9.39 1.52 -3.21
CA ASP A 41 -9.74 2.62 -2.29
C ASP A 41 -8.68 2.85 -1.21
N TYR A 42 -8.14 1.76 -0.64
CA TYR A 42 -7.20 1.83 0.48
C TYR A 42 -6.03 0.85 0.36
N VAL A 43 -4.86 1.27 0.81
CA VAL A 43 -3.66 0.42 0.93
C VAL A 43 -3.10 0.54 2.33
N SER A 44 -3.09 -0.57 3.07
CA SER A 44 -2.53 -0.62 4.42
C SER A 44 -1.17 -1.31 4.43
N ILE A 45 -0.16 -0.60 4.93
CA ILE A 45 1.24 -1.03 4.96
C ILE A 45 1.68 -1.15 6.42
N GLY A 46 1.65 -2.36 6.97
CA GLY A 46 2.08 -2.61 8.35
C GLY A 46 3.56 -2.28 8.60
N ALA A 47 4.38 -2.28 7.54
CA ALA A 47 5.80 -1.90 7.64
C ALA A 47 6.02 -0.43 8.03
N LEU A 48 5.07 0.48 7.80
CA LEU A 48 5.22 1.89 8.17
C LEU A 48 5.34 2.10 9.69
N THR A 49 4.68 1.25 10.48
CA THR A 49 4.70 1.34 11.95
C THR A 49 5.75 0.45 12.60
N HIS A 50 6.17 -0.63 11.93
CA HIS A 50 7.17 -1.57 12.44
C HIS A 50 8.61 -1.32 11.96
N SER A 51 8.78 -0.50 10.91
CA SER A 51 10.08 -0.10 10.36
C SER A 51 10.11 1.42 10.12
N SER A 52 9.99 2.19 11.19
CA SER A 52 10.26 3.63 11.11
C SER A 52 11.75 3.83 10.80
N LYS A 53 12.06 4.32 9.59
CA LYS A 53 13.35 4.98 9.36
C LYS A 53 13.34 6.23 10.24
N ALA A 54 14.20 6.28 11.25
CA ALA A 54 14.45 7.50 12.00
C ALA A 54 14.79 8.61 10.99
N SER A 55 14.01 9.69 11.00
CA SER A 55 14.36 10.87 10.21
C SER A 55 15.61 11.50 10.81
N ASP A 56 16.61 11.74 9.99
CA ASP A 56 17.88 12.34 10.41
C ASP A 56 17.65 13.85 10.64
N ILE A 57 17.48 14.24 11.90
CA ILE A 57 17.22 15.62 12.32
C ILE A 57 18.46 16.13 13.05
N SER A 58 19.15 17.12 12.47
CA SER A 58 20.26 17.83 13.11
C SER A 58 19.82 19.25 13.51
N MET A 59 20.03 19.61 14.78
CA MET A 59 19.90 20.99 15.25
C MET A 59 21.26 21.67 15.20
N ASN A 60 21.41 22.65 14.31
CA ASN A 60 22.57 23.55 14.31
C ASN A 60 22.25 24.77 15.17
N PHE A 61 22.97 24.94 16.26
CA PHE A 61 22.96 26.17 17.06
C PHE A 61 24.08 27.10 16.55
N HIS A 62 23.69 28.29 16.11
CA HIS A 62 24.59 29.42 15.81
C HIS A 62 24.51 30.46 16.92
#